data_AF-A0A9D2IVX6-F1
#
_entry.id   AF-A0A9D2IVX6-F1
#
_cell.length_a   1.000
_cell.length_b   1.000
_cell.length_c   1.000
_cell.angle_alpha   90.00
_cell.angle_beta   90.00
_cell.angle_gamma   90.00
#
_symmetry.space_group_name_H-M   'P 1'
#
loop_
_entity.id
_entity.type
_entity.pdbx_description
1 polymer ?
#
loop_
_entity_poly.entity_id
_entity_poly.type
_entity_poly.pdbx_seq_one_letter_code
_entity_poly.pdbx_strand_id
1 'polypeptide(L)'
;MKISSIGKFIDQPLIVNSLQRKMPVILIGSAAAFGAVDTLRKPKEERKTAATKNAITLAVTVAASLLGTRGLKINGKRIIPGLMENVPKSDVVKKQTDAINDFIKTSTPKDNEILTILNKAKTKILNLKEADTLISKIPEDTKGKQELFNVIFSQNKDITSKEIFSEIGRLSLMGAVPVAGGITGGMLADKVTKTETKESKANKIKEGVYQYLANIFMCNVGAAGALFGAEQLQKAGKIQKLTPTKKLGVILGGITATGIIGGSYIANFISKKFLDPMFDKDKHHKGHGKSLYAERKPEPLDVALHADDIATAGVLSGFKWIEPALPIMYLISGYRAGTGYRNNNKDHHRHASHHSNRIEKQKTCAPHMNMTVTRKNISKVYRPFFSSNSNKA
;
A
#
# COMPACT_ATOMS: atom_id res chain seq x y z
N MET A 1 -22.97 -15.00 -19.08
CA MET A 1 -22.58 -14.76 -17.67
C MET A 1 -22.37 -13.26 -17.48
N LYS A 2 -23.09 -12.61 -16.55
CA LYS A 2 -23.09 -11.14 -16.41
C LYS A 2 -21.97 -10.66 -15.46
N ILE A 3 -21.34 -9.52 -15.74
CA ILE A 3 -20.30 -8.91 -14.85
C ILE A 3 -20.84 -8.69 -13.43
N SER A 4 -22.12 -8.34 -13.31
CA SER A 4 -22.81 -8.19 -12.03
C SER A 4 -22.85 -9.48 -11.21
N SER A 5 -22.86 -10.66 -11.86
CA SER A 5 -22.87 -11.96 -11.19
C SER A 5 -21.51 -12.33 -10.62
N ILE A 6 -20.42 -11.89 -11.27
CA ILE A 6 -19.05 -12.03 -10.75
C ILE A 6 -18.88 -11.16 -9.51
N GLY A 7 -19.30 -9.90 -9.54
CA GLY A 7 -19.26 -9.00 -8.38
C GLY A 7 -20.03 -9.58 -7.18
N LYS A 8 -21.29 -9.94 -7.39
CA LYS A 8 -22.14 -10.56 -6.35
C LYS A 8 -21.57 -11.89 -5.83
N PHE A 9 -20.93 -12.69 -6.69
CA PHE A 9 -20.27 -13.92 -6.26
C PHE A 9 -19.11 -13.62 -5.30
N ILE A 10 -18.25 -12.65 -5.60
CA ILE A 10 -17.08 -12.29 -4.77
C ILE A 10 -17.52 -11.63 -3.45
N ASP A 11 -18.63 -10.88 -3.46
CA ASP A 11 -19.18 -10.17 -2.29
C ASP A 11 -20.05 -11.04 -1.36
N GLN A 12 -20.14 -12.35 -1.61
CA GLN A 12 -20.77 -13.28 -0.68
C GLN A 12 -20.17 -13.13 0.73
N PRO A 13 -20.99 -12.91 1.79
CA PRO A 13 -20.48 -12.68 3.14
C PRO A 13 -19.55 -13.77 3.66
N LEU A 14 -19.76 -15.03 3.26
CA LEU A 14 -18.88 -16.14 3.63
C LEU A 14 -17.50 -16.05 2.96
N ILE A 15 -17.41 -15.51 1.73
CA ILE A 15 -16.13 -15.23 1.07
C ILE A 15 -15.44 -14.07 1.77
N VAL A 16 -16.14 -12.95 1.97
CA VAL A 16 -15.62 -11.76 2.65
C VAL A 16 -15.12 -12.11 4.06
N ASN A 17 -15.90 -12.87 4.84
CA ASN A 17 -15.52 -13.35 6.17
C ASN A 17 -14.29 -14.27 6.11
N SER A 18 -14.24 -15.19 5.15
CA SER A 18 -13.09 -16.10 4.98
C SER A 18 -11.82 -15.33 4.61
N LEU A 19 -11.94 -14.33 3.73
CA LEU A 19 -10.85 -13.45 3.33
C LEU A 19 -10.34 -12.65 4.54
N GLN A 20 -11.24 -12.03 5.30
CA GLN A 20 -10.89 -11.29 6.52
C GLN A 20 -10.17 -12.15 7.56
N ARG A 21 -10.60 -13.40 7.74
CA ARG A 21 -9.96 -14.37 8.65
C ARG A 21 -8.59 -14.83 8.16
N LYS A 22 -8.42 -15.04 6.85
CA LYS A 22 -7.14 -15.44 6.24
C LYS A 22 -6.18 -14.26 6.05
N MET A 23 -6.67 -13.02 6.12
CA MET A 23 -5.88 -11.82 5.83
C MET A 23 -4.56 -11.72 6.62
N PRO A 24 -4.44 -12.12 7.90
CA PRO A 24 -3.15 -12.10 8.59
C PRO A 24 -2.11 -12.99 7.90
N VAL A 25 -2.50 -14.20 7.52
CA VAL A 25 -1.62 -15.15 6.85
C VAL A 25 -1.25 -14.66 5.46
N ILE A 26 -2.23 -14.16 4.71
CA ILE A 26 -2.02 -13.58 3.37
C ILE A 26 -1.08 -12.38 3.45
N LEU A 27 -1.30 -11.47 4.41
CA LEU A 27 -0.49 -10.28 4.60
C LEU A 27 0.95 -10.61 4.97
N ILE A 28 1.16 -11.53 5.93
CA ILE A 28 2.49 -12.00 6.33
C ILE A 28 3.20 -12.69 5.16
N GLY A 29 2.50 -13.58 4.44
CA GLY A 29 3.06 -14.30 3.30
C GLY A 29 3.46 -13.36 2.17
N SER A 30 2.61 -12.40 1.83
CA SER A 30 2.90 -11.38 0.80
C SER A 30 4.04 -10.47 1.21
N ALA A 31 4.11 -10.06 2.48
CA ALA A 31 5.24 -9.29 3.00
C ALA A 31 6.55 -10.08 2.91
N ALA A 32 6.56 -11.35 3.33
CA ALA A 32 7.75 -12.20 3.24
C ALA A 32 8.21 -12.39 1.79
N ALA A 33 7.29 -12.71 0.87
CA ALA A 33 7.59 -12.87 -0.55
C ALA A 33 8.14 -11.57 -1.16
N PHE A 34 7.49 -10.44 -0.90
CA PHE A 34 7.92 -9.14 -1.38
C PHE A 34 9.31 -8.75 -0.83
N GLY A 35 9.52 -8.92 0.47
CA GLY A 35 10.81 -8.63 1.12
C GLY A 35 11.94 -9.50 0.60
N ALA A 36 11.67 -10.78 0.31
CA ALA A 36 12.64 -11.69 -0.31
C ALA A 36 12.99 -11.26 -1.74
N VAL A 37 11.99 -10.94 -2.57
CA VAL A 37 12.20 -10.47 -3.94
C VAL A 37 13.00 -9.17 -3.96
N ASP A 38 12.66 -8.19 -3.12
CA ASP A 38 13.40 -6.93 -3.05
C ASP A 38 14.86 -7.16 -2.58
N THR A 39 15.06 -8.03 -1.59
CA THR A 39 16.40 -8.41 -1.12
C THR A 39 17.24 -9.03 -2.25
N LEU A 40 16.66 -9.96 -3.01
CA LEU A 40 17.38 -10.65 -4.09
C LEU A 40 17.76 -9.71 -5.26
N ARG A 41 17.00 -8.63 -5.46
CA ARG A 41 17.32 -7.58 -6.44
C ARG A 41 18.50 -6.70 -6.02
N LYS A 42 18.93 -6.73 -4.76
CA LYS A 42 20.11 -5.98 -4.29
C LYS A 42 21.43 -6.71 -4.66
N PRO A 43 22.54 -5.95 -4.84
CA PRO A 43 23.87 -6.53 -5.02
C PRO A 43 24.21 -7.51 -3.91
N LYS A 44 24.92 -8.60 -4.23
CA LYS A 44 25.20 -9.71 -3.28
C LYS A 44 25.77 -9.23 -1.94
N GLU A 45 26.69 -8.26 -1.97
CA GLU A 45 27.34 -7.66 -0.80
C GLU A 45 26.35 -6.95 0.14
N GLU A 46 25.26 -6.39 -0.39
CA GLU A 46 24.28 -5.63 0.37
C GLU A 46 23.09 -6.47 0.85
N ARG A 47 22.94 -7.70 0.32
CA ARG A 47 21.77 -8.56 0.56
C ARG A 47 21.52 -8.83 2.04
N LYS A 48 22.57 -9.05 2.84
CA LYS A 48 22.42 -9.31 4.28
C LYS A 48 21.81 -8.11 5.00
N THR A 49 22.33 -6.91 4.75
CA THR A 49 21.82 -5.67 5.33
C THR A 49 20.41 -5.37 4.82
N ALA A 50 20.17 -5.54 3.51
CA ALA A 50 18.85 -5.37 2.92
C ALA A 50 17.82 -6.35 3.50
N ALA A 51 18.17 -7.62 3.66
CA ALA A 51 17.30 -8.64 4.27
C ALA A 51 16.87 -8.22 5.68
N THR A 52 17.81 -7.80 6.53
CA THR A 52 17.52 -7.35 7.89
C THR A 52 16.62 -6.12 7.89
N LYS A 53 16.91 -5.13 7.04
CA LYS A 53 16.08 -3.92 6.95
C LYS A 53 14.67 -4.21 6.45
N ASN A 54 14.55 -5.06 5.44
CA ASN A 54 13.28 -5.44 4.85
C ASN A 54 12.46 -6.25 5.85
N ALA A 55 13.07 -7.20 6.54
CA ALA A 55 12.41 -8.01 7.57
C ALA A 55 11.84 -7.13 8.69
N ILE A 56 12.64 -6.21 9.26
CA ILE A 56 12.19 -5.33 10.34
C ILE A 56 11.11 -4.37 9.85
N THR A 57 11.34 -3.68 8.73
CA THR A 57 10.38 -2.72 8.17
C THR A 57 9.04 -3.39 7.90
N LEU A 58 9.03 -4.50 7.17
CA LEU A 58 7.82 -5.21 6.81
C LEU A 58 7.13 -5.83 8.03
N ALA A 59 7.87 -6.39 8.99
CA ALA A 59 7.26 -6.94 10.21
C ALA A 59 6.53 -5.85 11.00
N VAL A 60 7.13 -4.66 11.15
CA VAL A 60 6.50 -3.55 11.85
C VAL A 60 5.31 -2.98 11.06
N THR A 61 5.42 -2.87 9.73
CA THR A 61 4.28 -2.48 8.87
C THR A 61 3.12 -3.47 9.01
N VAL A 62 3.39 -4.78 8.93
CA VAL A 62 2.37 -5.83 9.08
C VAL A 62 1.73 -5.78 10.46
N ALA A 63 2.53 -5.64 11.52
CA ALA A 63 2.02 -5.50 12.89
C ALA A 63 1.12 -4.27 13.01
N ALA A 64 1.53 -3.12 12.48
CA ALA A 64 0.72 -1.90 12.47
C ALA A 64 -0.60 -2.11 11.70
N SER A 65 -0.57 -2.70 10.49
CA SER A 65 -1.78 -3.01 9.72
C SER A 65 -2.76 -3.91 10.47
N LEU A 66 -2.25 -4.96 11.13
CA LEU A 66 -3.08 -5.89 11.88
C LEU A 66 -3.68 -5.25 13.14
N LEU A 67 -2.89 -4.46 13.87
CA LEU A 67 -3.38 -3.70 15.02
C LEU A 67 -4.40 -2.64 14.61
N GLY A 68 -4.15 -1.92 13.51
CA GLY A 68 -5.08 -0.93 12.97
C GLY A 68 -6.41 -1.55 12.56
N THR A 69 -6.39 -2.69 11.88
CA THR A 69 -7.63 -3.33 11.41
C THR A 69 -8.38 -4.09 12.50
N ARG A 70 -7.68 -4.85 13.35
CA ARG A 70 -8.32 -5.75 14.33
C ARG A 70 -8.41 -5.16 15.73
N GLY A 71 -7.66 -4.10 16.00
CA GLY A 71 -7.51 -3.54 17.33
C GLY A 71 -6.69 -4.45 18.25
N LEU A 72 -6.68 -4.09 19.54
CA LEU A 72 -5.99 -4.85 20.58
C LEU A 72 -7.00 -5.23 21.68
N LYS A 73 -7.02 -6.51 22.02
CA LYS A 73 -7.78 -7.05 23.14
C LYS A 73 -6.84 -7.66 24.16
N ILE A 74 -6.94 -7.27 25.42
CA ILE A 74 -6.17 -7.82 26.54
C ILE A 74 -7.19 -8.26 27.58
N ASN A 75 -7.11 -9.51 28.04
CA ASN A 75 -8.02 -10.10 29.03
C ASN A 75 -9.52 -9.88 28.71
N GLY A 76 -9.89 -10.04 27.44
CA GLY A 76 -11.27 -9.83 26.97
C GLY A 76 -11.72 -8.37 26.83
N LYS A 77 -10.97 -7.40 27.39
CA LYS A 77 -11.25 -5.97 27.24
C LYS A 77 -10.63 -5.42 25.97
N ARG A 78 -11.43 -4.70 25.17
CA ARG A 78 -10.94 -3.96 24.00
C ARG A 78 -10.17 -2.73 24.49
N ILE A 79 -8.87 -2.71 24.25
CA ILE A 79 -7.99 -1.59 24.63
C ILE A 79 -7.87 -0.60 23.48
N ILE A 80 -7.75 -1.13 22.24
CA ILE A 80 -7.75 -0.33 21.02
C ILE A 80 -8.85 -0.90 20.12
N PRO A 81 -9.84 -0.10 19.71
CA PRO A 81 -10.84 -0.54 18.74
C PRO A 81 -10.16 -0.75 17.38
N GLY A 82 -10.51 -1.86 16.72
CA GLY A 82 -10.10 -2.06 15.32
C GLY A 82 -10.91 -1.16 14.40
N LEU A 83 -10.28 -0.70 13.32
CA LEU A 83 -10.91 0.11 12.28
C LEU A 83 -11.81 -0.71 11.35
N MET A 84 -11.77 -2.04 11.45
CA MET A 84 -12.63 -2.97 10.72
C MET A 84 -13.58 -3.72 11.65
N GLU A 85 -14.83 -3.83 11.21
CA GLU A 85 -15.81 -4.69 11.86
C GLU A 85 -15.43 -6.16 11.67
N ASN A 86 -15.32 -6.92 12.77
CA ASN A 86 -15.06 -8.36 12.74
C ASN A 86 -16.32 -9.11 13.17
N VAL A 87 -17.04 -9.66 12.20
CA VAL A 87 -18.23 -10.48 12.45
C VAL A 87 -17.83 -11.95 12.58
N PRO A 88 -18.22 -12.65 13.66
CA PRO A 88 -18.03 -14.09 13.77
C PRO A 88 -18.70 -14.85 12.62
N LYS A 89 -18.05 -15.92 12.13
CA LYS A 89 -18.61 -16.75 11.04
C LYS A 89 -19.98 -17.33 11.41
N SER A 90 -20.18 -17.68 12.68
CA SER A 90 -21.48 -18.17 13.20
C SER A 90 -22.61 -17.17 12.95
N ASP A 91 -22.34 -15.89 13.16
CA ASP A 91 -23.34 -14.84 13.07
C ASP A 91 -23.67 -14.54 11.61
N VAL A 92 -22.68 -14.63 10.72
CA VAL A 92 -22.88 -14.58 9.27
C VAL A 92 -23.78 -15.73 8.80
N VAL A 93 -23.45 -16.96 9.21
CA VAL A 93 -24.23 -18.17 8.88
C VAL A 93 -25.65 -18.09 9.43
N LYS A 94 -25.81 -17.61 10.67
CA LYS A 94 -27.13 -17.44 11.30
C LYS A 94 -27.98 -16.45 10.51
N LYS A 95 -27.47 -15.24 10.24
CA LYS A 95 -28.19 -14.23 9.44
C LYS A 95 -28.58 -14.75 8.05
N GLN A 96 -27.68 -15.46 7.37
CA GLN A 96 -27.98 -16.07 6.06
C GLN A 96 -29.06 -17.14 6.17
N THR A 97 -28.95 -18.03 7.16
CA THR A 97 -29.91 -19.11 7.36
C THR A 97 -31.31 -18.56 7.66
N ASP A 98 -31.40 -17.55 8.53
CA ASP A 98 -32.65 -16.89 8.90
C ASP A 98 -33.29 -16.23 7.66
N ALA A 99 -32.53 -15.42 6.91
CA ALA A 99 -33.02 -14.76 5.70
C ALA A 99 -33.47 -15.75 4.60
N ILE A 100 -32.76 -16.87 4.43
CA ILE A 100 -33.15 -17.91 3.47
C ILE A 100 -34.43 -18.62 3.92
N ASN A 101 -34.55 -18.94 5.21
CA ASN A 101 -35.74 -19.58 5.75
C ASN A 101 -36.96 -18.66 5.61
N ASP A 102 -36.81 -17.37 5.92
CA ASP A 102 -37.87 -16.38 5.79
C ASP A 102 -38.28 -16.18 4.33
N PHE A 103 -37.32 -16.14 3.41
CA PHE A 103 -37.61 -16.07 1.98
C PHE A 103 -38.36 -17.30 1.47
N ILE A 104 -37.93 -18.52 1.83
CA ILE A 104 -38.59 -19.76 1.41
C ILE A 104 -40.04 -19.80 1.92
N LYS A 105 -40.27 -19.41 3.19
CA LYS A 105 -41.61 -19.35 3.78
C LYS A 105 -42.51 -18.32 3.09
N THR A 106 -41.96 -17.17 2.71
CA THR A 106 -42.75 -16.03 2.21
C THR A 106 -43.00 -16.09 0.71
N SER A 107 -42.03 -16.58 -0.07
CA SER A 107 -42.09 -16.60 -1.54
C SER A 107 -42.48 -17.95 -2.12
N THR A 108 -42.38 -19.04 -1.35
CA THR A 108 -42.67 -20.43 -1.78
C THR A 108 -42.12 -20.75 -3.18
N PRO A 109 -40.79 -20.71 -3.38
CA PRO A 109 -40.19 -21.00 -4.69
C PRO A 109 -40.54 -22.43 -5.13
N LYS A 110 -41.07 -22.60 -6.34
CA LYS A 110 -41.46 -23.92 -6.89
C LYS A 110 -40.32 -24.65 -7.60
N ASP A 111 -39.22 -23.96 -7.90
CA ASP A 111 -38.08 -24.54 -8.61
C ASP A 111 -37.15 -25.29 -7.63
N ASN A 112 -37.03 -26.61 -7.81
CA ASN A 112 -36.18 -27.48 -7.01
C ASN A 112 -34.69 -27.12 -7.10
N GLU A 113 -34.23 -26.59 -8.23
CA GLU A 113 -32.85 -26.11 -8.41
C GLU A 113 -32.62 -24.88 -7.52
N ILE A 114 -33.55 -23.92 -7.52
CA ILE A 114 -33.49 -22.73 -6.66
C ILE A 114 -33.48 -23.14 -5.18
N LEU A 115 -34.38 -24.05 -4.76
CA LEU A 115 -34.43 -24.54 -3.38
C LEU A 115 -33.13 -25.24 -2.96
N THR A 116 -32.53 -26.03 -3.85
CA THR A 116 -31.25 -26.70 -3.60
C THR A 116 -30.12 -25.69 -3.39
N ILE A 117 -30.03 -24.68 -4.27
CA ILE A 117 -29.01 -23.63 -4.17
C ILE A 117 -29.23 -22.78 -2.91
N LEU A 118 -30.47 -22.40 -2.58
CA LEU A 118 -30.79 -21.65 -1.36
C LEU A 118 -30.43 -22.44 -0.10
N ASN A 119 -30.77 -23.73 -0.02
CA ASN A 119 -30.40 -24.56 1.13
C ASN A 119 -28.87 -24.71 1.27
N LYS A 120 -28.14 -24.78 0.16
CA LYS A 120 -26.68 -24.74 0.16
C LYS A 120 -26.14 -23.41 0.70
N ALA A 121 -26.72 -22.28 0.27
CA ALA A 121 -26.31 -20.93 0.65
C ALA A 121 -26.40 -20.66 2.17
N LYS A 122 -27.19 -21.44 2.92
CA LYS A 122 -27.29 -21.33 4.39
C LYS A 122 -25.94 -21.48 5.08
N THR A 123 -25.08 -22.36 4.58
CA THR A 123 -23.83 -22.75 5.27
C THR A 123 -22.60 -22.78 4.37
N LYS A 124 -22.78 -22.80 3.04
CA LYS A 124 -21.71 -22.96 2.05
C LYS A 124 -21.66 -21.77 1.09
N ILE A 125 -20.45 -21.49 0.60
CA ILE A 125 -20.22 -20.53 -0.47
C ILE A 125 -20.81 -21.10 -1.76
N LEU A 126 -21.62 -20.29 -2.45
CA LEU A 126 -22.14 -20.60 -3.78
C LEU A 126 -21.04 -20.44 -4.81
N ASN A 127 -20.97 -21.32 -5.80
CA ASN A 127 -20.10 -21.12 -6.95
C ASN A 127 -20.69 -20.06 -7.91
N LEU A 128 -19.89 -19.62 -8.88
CA LEU A 128 -20.29 -18.56 -9.80
C LEU A 128 -21.54 -18.93 -10.64
N LYS A 129 -21.69 -20.19 -11.03
CA LYS A 129 -22.87 -20.66 -11.79
C LYS A 129 -24.12 -20.62 -10.91
N GLU A 130 -24.03 -21.13 -9.68
CA GLU A 130 -25.13 -21.12 -8.70
C GLU A 130 -25.57 -19.69 -8.36
N ALA A 131 -24.62 -18.77 -8.20
CA ALA A 131 -24.91 -17.36 -8.00
C ALA A 131 -25.63 -16.75 -9.21
N ASP A 132 -25.13 -17.02 -10.43
CA ASP A 132 -25.78 -16.56 -11.68
C ASP A 132 -27.18 -17.15 -11.82
N THR A 133 -27.40 -18.42 -11.47
CA THR A 133 -28.71 -19.08 -11.46
C THR A 133 -29.69 -18.38 -10.52
N LEU A 134 -29.31 -18.08 -9.27
CA LEU A 134 -30.19 -17.34 -8.36
C LEU A 134 -30.53 -15.95 -8.90
N ILE A 135 -29.52 -15.22 -9.41
CA ILE A 135 -29.68 -13.86 -9.91
C ILE A 135 -30.60 -13.80 -11.13
N SER A 136 -30.52 -14.80 -12.01
CA SER A 136 -31.24 -14.81 -13.29
C SER A 136 -32.61 -15.48 -13.21
N LYS A 137 -32.79 -16.50 -12.37
CA LYS A 137 -34.06 -17.25 -12.28
C LYS A 137 -35.06 -16.69 -11.28
N ILE A 138 -34.65 -15.94 -10.25
CA ILE A 138 -35.60 -15.33 -9.31
C ILE A 138 -36.13 -14.01 -9.90
N PRO A 139 -37.43 -13.89 -10.20
CA PRO A 139 -38.02 -12.66 -10.76
C PRO A 139 -37.80 -11.44 -9.85
N GLU A 140 -37.55 -10.25 -10.41
CA GLU A 140 -37.27 -9.02 -9.64
C GLU A 140 -38.39 -8.61 -8.68
N ASP A 141 -39.64 -8.89 -9.04
CA ASP A 141 -40.86 -8.60 -8.29
C ASP A 141 -41.14 -9.60 -7.16
N THR A 142 -40.29 -10.62 -6.98
CA THR A 142 -40.46 -11.62 -5.91
C THR A 142 -40.33 -10.96 -4.53
N LYS A 143 -41.38 -11.08 -3.72
CA LYS A 143 -41.40 -10.57 -2.34
C LYS A 143 -40.24 -11.15 -1.52
N GLY A 144 -39.47 -10.28 -0.88
CA GLY A 144 -38.31 -10.67 -0.07
C GLY A 144 -37.02 -10.96 -0.87
N LYS A 145 -37.02 -10.88 -2.21
CA LYS A 145 -35.79 -11.10 -3.01
C LYS A 145 -34.69 -10.13 -2.64
N GLN A 146 -35.01 -8.85 -2.53
CA GLN A 146 -34.02 -7.82 -2.20
C GLN A 146 -33.42 -8.08 -0.82
N GLU A 147 -34.24 -8.35 0.18
CA GLU A 147 -33.79 -8.69 1.54
C GLU A 147 -32.89 -9.93 1.55
N LEU A 148 -33.30 -11.00 0.85
CA LEU A 148 -32.49 -12.20 0.69
C LEU A 148 -31.14 -11.87 0.05
N PHE A 149 -31.14 -11.20 -1.10
CA PHE A 149 -29.92 -10.92 -1.87
C PHE A 149 -28.98 -9.98 -1.12
N ASN A 150 -29.53 -9.05 -0.35
CA ASN A 150 -28.78 -8.17 0.55
C ASN A 150 -28.04 -8.97 1.63
N VAL A 151 -28.55 -10.13 2.02
CA VAL A 151 -27.93 -11.01 3.02
C VAL A 151 -27.01 -12.05 2.38
N ILE A 152 -27.32 -12.62 1.21
CA ILE A 152 -26.50 -13.70 0.61
C ILE A 152 -25.40 -13.20 -0.34
N PHE A 153 -25.57 -12.03 -0.96
CA PHE A 153 -24.61 -11.41 -1.88
C PHE A 153 -24.08 -10.06 -1.39
N SER A 154 -24.55 -9.59 -0.22
CA SER A 154 -24.30 -8.25 0.33
C SER A 154 -24.98 -7.12 -0.47
N GLN A 155 -25.34 -6.02 0.19
CA GLN A 155 -25.81 -4.81 -0.50
C GLN A 155 -24.66 -4.17 -1.28
N ASN A 156 -24.83 -4.05 -2.60
CA ASN A 156 -24.32 -2.90 -3.32
C ASN A 156 -25.25 -1.74 -2.97
N LYS A 157 -25.02 -1.07 -1.83
CA LYS A 157 -25.69 0.21 -1.60
C LYS A 157 -25.30 1.15 -2.73
N ASP A 158 -26.27 1.87 -3.27
CA ASP A 158 -26.01 2.95 -4.20
C ASP A 158 -25.26 4.03 -3.40
N ILE A 159 -23.93 3.98 -3.39
CA ILE A 159 -23.12 4.82 -2.50
C ILE A 159 -23.36 6.28 -2.84
N THR A 160 -23.75 7.04 -1.82
CA THR A 160 -23.95 8.49 -1.91
C THR A 160 -22.69 9.22 -1.48
N SER A 161 -22.42 10.40 -2.03
CA SER A 161 -21.26 11.22 -1.63
C SER A 161 -21.20 11.48 -0.12
N LYS A 162 -22.36 11.64 0.55
CA LYS A 162 -22.46 11.83 1.99
C LYS A 162 -21.94 10.62 2.79
N GLU A 163 -22.29 9.42 2.36
CA GLU A 163 -21.76 8.18 2.97
C GLU A 163 -20.25 8.08 2.74
N ILE A 164 -19.77 8.42 1.53
CA ILE A 164 -18.32 8.47 1.24
C ILE A 164 -17.61 9.40 2.21
N PHE A 165 -18.05 10.67 2.31
CA PHE A 165 -17.43 11.65 3.20
C PHE A 165 -17.40 11.20 4.66
N SER A 166 -18.43 10.46 5.10
CA SER A 166 -18.47 9.91 6.46
C SER A 166 -17.45 8.77 6.69
N GLU A 167 -17.05 8.05 5.63
CA GLU A 167 -16.07 6.97 5.71
C GLU A 167 -14.63 7.40 5.37
N ILE A 168 -14.41 8.55 4.72
CA ILE A 168 -13.06 9.05 4.36
C ILE A 168 -12.11 9.04 5.55
N GLY A 169 -12.58 9.49 6.73
CA GLY A 169 -11.73 9.54 7.92
C GLY A 169 -11.21 8.16 8.33
N ARG A 170 -12.10 7.15 8.33
CA ARG A 170 -11.75 5.77 8.66
C ARG A 170 -10.83 5.15 7.62
N LEU A 171 -11.14 5.31 6.34
CA LEU A 171 -10.32 4.80 5.22
C LEU A 171 -8.93 5.43 5.22
N SER A 172 -8.85 6.74 5.42
CA SER A 172 -7.59 7.46 5.51
C SER A 172 -6.77 6.99 6.72
N LEU A 173 -7.41 6.81 7.88
CA LEU A 173 -6.72 6.30 9.06
C LEU A 173 -6.20 4.86 8.86
N MET A 174 -6.96 4.00 8.17
CA MET A 174 -6.50 2.65 7.82
C MET A 174 -5.27 2.62 6.92
N GLY A 175 -5.11 3.62 6.04
CA GLY A 175 -3.88 3.78 5.26
C GLY A 175 -2.76 4.51 6.01
N ALA A 176 -3.08 5.42 6.93
CA ALA A 176 -2.09 6.13 7.74
C ALA A 176 -1.32 5.20 8.69
N VAL A 177 -2.01 4.25 9.32
CA VAL A 177 -1.42 3.30 10.28
C VAL A 177 -0.27 2.48 9.67
N PRO A 178 -0.43 1.77 8.53
CA PRO A 178 0.67 1.06 7.90
C PRO A 178 1.81 1.98 7.43
N VAL A 179 1.51 3.20 6.97
CA VAL A 179 2.52 4.18 6.59
C VAL A 179 3.37 4.59 7.80
N ALA A 180 2.73 4.90 8.93
CA ALA A 180 3.42 5.20 10.18
C ALA A 180 4.24 4.00 10.67
N GLY A 181 3.65 2.79 10.63
CA GLY A 181 4.35 1.55 10.97
C GLY A 181 5.58 1.31 10.08
N GLY A 182 5.46 1.59 8.79
CA GLY A 182 6.57 1.56 7.85
C GLY A 182 7.70 2.51 8.21
N ILE A 183 7.38 3.79 8.46
CA ILE A 183 8.37 4.80 8.88
C ILE A 183 9.09 4.32 10.15
N THR A 184 8.35 3.93 11.19
CA THR A 184 8.92 3.45 12.46
C THR A 184 9.77 2.20 12.24
N GLY A 185 9.28 1.23 11.47
CA GLY A 185 10.01 0.01 11.12
C GLY A 185 11.31 0.31 10.39
N GLY A 186 11.29 1.24 9.44
CA GLY A 186 12.47 1.71 8.72
C GLY A 186 13.50 2.40 9.62
N MET A 187 13.05 3.21 10.58
CA MET A 187 13.94 3.83 11.56
C MET A 187 14.57 2.81 12.51
N LEU A 188 13.79 1.82 12.96
CA LEU A 188 14.28 0.72 13.79
C LEU A 188 15.28 -0.14 13.02
N ALA A 189 14.99 -0.44 11.76
CA ALA A 189 15.87 -1.15 10.86
C ALA A 189 17.23 -0.45 10.74
N ASP A 190 17.22 0.87 10.50
CA ASP A 190 18.44 1.67 10.42
C ASP A 190 19.25 1.63 11.73
N LYS A 191 18.58 1.68 12.88
CA LYS A 191 19.22 1.59 14.19
C LYS A 191 19.87 0.22 14.41
N VAL A 192 19.17 -0.86 14.07
CA VAL A 192 19.68 -2.23 14.19
C VAL A 192 20.86 -2.47 13.24
N THR A 193 20.79 -1.96 12.02
CA THR A 193 21.89 -2.11 11.04
C THR A 193 22.98 -1.05 11.17
N LYS A 194 22.88 -0.13 12.14
CA LYS A 194 23.82 0.98 12.36
C LYS A 194 24.02 1.88 11.12
N THR A 195 22.96 2.10 10.35
CA THR A 195 22.94 2.96 9.15
C THR A 195 22.07 4.20 9.32
N GLU A 196 21.79 4.57 10.57
CA GLU A 196 20.96 5.72 10.89
C GLU A 196 21.64 7.03 10.48
N THR A 197 20.96 7.82 9.63
CA THR A 197 21.40 9.16 9.27
C THR A 197 20.22 10.14 9.31
N LYS A 198 20.51 11.43 9.47
CA LYS A 198 19.48 12.49 9.41
C LYS A 198 18.74 12.47 8.08
N GLU A 199 19.47 12.29 6.98
CA GLU A 199 18.91 12.16 5.63
C GLU A 199 17.99 10.93 5.51
N SER A 200 18.42 9.78 6.02
CA SER A 200 17.64 8.55 5.99
C SER A 200 16.31 8.68 6.75
N LYS A 201 16.31 9.39 7.89
CA LYS A 201 15.08 9.72 8.63
C LYS A 201 14.19 10.69 7.88
N ALA A 202 14.76 11.78 7.34
CA ALA A 202 14.02 12.79 6.59
C ALA A 202 13.35 12.18 5.34
N ASN A 203 14.07 11.31 4.61
CA ASN A 203 13.53 10.64 3.43
C ASN A 203 12.36 9.71 3.76
N LYS A 204 12.42 8.96 4.87
CA LYS A 204 11.29 8.12 5.33
C LYS A 204 10.05 8.93 5.66
N ILE A 205 10.23 10.05 6.37
CA ILE A 205 9.12 10.92 6.76
C ILE A 205 8.50 11.60 5.53
N LYS A 206 9.33 12.15 4.62
CA LYS A 206 8.85 12.78 3.39
C LYS A 206 8.16 11.78 2.47
N GLU A 207 8.71 10.57 2.35
CA GLU A 207 8.07 9.51 1.57
C GLU A 207 6.76 9.06 2.22
N GLY A 208 6.71 8.89 3.54
CA GLY A 208 5.45 8.57 4.20
C GLY A 208 4.39 9.65 4.07
N VAL A 209 4.76 10.93 4.14
CA VAL A 209 3.83 12.04 3.87
C VAL A 209 3.35 12.00 2.42
N TYR A 210 4.22 11.68 1.46
CA TYR A 210 3.81 11.50 0.07
C TYR A 210 2.87 10.32 -0.10
N GLN A 211 3.22 9.13 0.41
CA GLN A 211 2.39 7.93 0.33
C GLN A 211 1.02 8.14 0.98
N TYR A 212 0.97 8.78 2.15
CA TYR A 212 -0.30 9.08 2.82
C TYR A 212 -1.13 10.13 2.07
N LEU A 213 -0.53 11.26 1.67
CA LEU A 213 -1.30 12.34 1.08
C LEU A 213 -1.66 12.09 -0.39
N ALA A 214 -0.68 11.67 -1.19
CA ALA A 214 -0.86 11.51 -2.63
C ALA A 214 -1.62 10.23 -2.97
N ASN A 215 -1.32 9.10 -2.31
CA ASN A 215 -1.86 7.80 -2.72
C ASN A 215 -3.10 7.39 -1.90
N ILE A 216 -3.24 7.86 -0.65
CA ILE A 216 -4.33 7.44 0.24
C ILE A 216 -5.37 8.56 0.40
N PHE A 217 -4.98 9.68 1.02
CA PHE A 217 -5.92 10.71 1.47
C PHE A 217 -6.53 11.48 0.30
N MET A 218 -5.72 11.98 -0.65
CA MET A 218 -6.24 12.75 -1.77
C MET A 218 -7.06 11.90 -2.74
N CYS A 219 -6.74 10.62 -2.88
CA CYS A 219 -7.58 9.69 -3.67
C CYS A 219 -8.98 9.55 -3.06
N ASN A 220 -9.08 9.39 -1.73
CA ASN A 220 -10.36 9.38 -1.01
C ASN A 220 -11.14 10.70 -1.19
N VAL A 221 -10.48 11.84 -1.03
CA VAL A 221 -11.09 13.17 -1.21
C VAL A 221 -11.53 13.39 -2.65
N GLY A 222 -10.74 12.95 -3.62
CA GLY A 222 -11.02 13.00 -5.04
C GLY A 222 -12.26 12.25 -5.45
N ALA A 223 -12.32 10.99 -5.04
CA ALA A 223 -13.47 10.12 -5.26
C ALA A 223 -14.75 10.77 -4.72
N ALA A 224 -14.70 11.28 -3.48
CA ALA A 224 -15.83 11.91 -2.81
C ALA A 224 -16.27 13.21 -3.50
N GLY A 225 -15.31 14.08 -3.82
CA GLY A 225 -15.56 15.36 -4.47
C GLY A 225 -16.14 15.19 -5.88
N ALA A 226 -15.61 14.25 -6.66
CA ALA A 226 -16.12 13.96 -8.00
C ALA A 226 -17.54 13.39 -7.95
N LEU A 227 -17.82 12.45 -7.03
CA LEU A 227 -19.16 11.90 -6.88
C LEU A 227 -20.15 12.96 -6.38
N PHE A 228 -19.76 13.80 -5.42
CA PHE A 228 -20.57 14.92 -4.94
C PHE A 228 -20.91 15.89 -6.08
N GLY A 229 -19.91 16.30 -6.87
CA GLY A 229 -20.13 17.18 -8.02
C GLY A 229 -21.11 16.57 -9.03
N ALA A 230 -20.96 15.27 -9.32
CA ALA A 230 -21.88 14.57 -10.20
C ALA A 230 -23.31 14.48 -9.63
N GLU A 231 -23.47 14.22 -8.32
CA GLU A 231 -24.78 14.22 -7.66
C GLU A 231 -25.45 15.60 -7.69
N GLN A 232 -24.68 16.69 -7.54
CA GLN A 232 -25.21 18.05 -7.65
C GLN A 232 -25.67 18.36 -9.08
N LEU A 233 -24.92 17.93 -10.09
CA LEU A 233 -25.31 18.07 -11.49
C LEU A 233 -26.57 17.25 -11.84
N GLN A 234 -26.75 16.08 -11.22
CA GLN A 234 -27.98 15.30 -11.34
C GLN A 234 -29.18 16.02 -10.73
N LYS A 235 -29.03 16.54 -9.50
CA LYS A 235 -30.08 17.30 -8.81
C LYS A 235 -30.47 18.56 -9.58
N ALA A 236 -29.50 19.19 -10.25
CA ALA A 236 -29.73 20.34 -11.11
C ALA A 236 -30.31 19.99 -12.51
N GLY A 237 -30.61 18.71 -12.78
CA GLY A 237 -31.16 18.24 -14.06
C GLY A 237 -30.18 18.32 -15.24
N LYS A 238 -28.90 18.63 -15.00
CA LYS A 238 -27.88 18.82 -16.05
C LYS A 238 -27.31 17.51 -16.57
N ILE A 239 -27.35 16.44 -15.77
CA ILE A 239 -26.93 15.10 -16.19
C ILE A 239 -27.95 14.05 -15.77
N GLN A 240 -28.05 12.97 -16.56
CA GLN A 240 -28.90 11.83 -16.23
C GLN A 240 -28.38 11.06 -15.00
N LYS A 241 -29.27 10.28 -14.36
CA LYS A 241 -28.90 9.39 -13.25
C LYS A 241 -27.78 8.45 -13.71
N LEU A 242 -26.68 8.46 -12.96
CA LEU A 242 -25.49 7.67 -13.26
C LEU A 242 -25.74 6.21 -12.89
N THR A 243 -25.47 5.31 -13.84
CA THR A 243 -25.40 3.88 -13.55
C THR A 243 -24.18 3.58 -12.68
N PRO A 244 -24.12 2.43 -11.97
CA PRO A 244 -22.97 2.05 -11.15
C PRO A 244 -21.63 2.12 -11.89
N THR A 245 -21.59 1.71 -13.17
CA THR A 245 -20.38 1.80 -14.00
C THR A 245 -19.97 3.24 -14.29
N LYS A 246 -20.94 4.14 -14.50
CA LYS A 246 -20.65 5.57 -14.70
C LYS A 246 -20.21 6.24 -13.40
N LYS A 247 -20.78 5.86 -12.25
CA LYS A 247 -20.32 6.29 -10.93
C LYS A 247 -18.88 5.87 -10.67
N LEU A 248 -18.53 4.62 -10.97
CA LEU A 248 -17.15 4.13 -10.90
C LEU A 248 -16.22 4.97 -11.79
N GLY A 249 -16.61 5.28 -13.03
CA GLY A 249 -15.86 6.15 -13.91
C GLY A 249 -15.63 7.56 -13.35
N VAL A 250 -16.66 8.17 -12.74
CA VAL A 250 -16.56 9.49 -12.07
C VAL A 250 -15.61 9.43 -10.87
N ILE A 251 -15.74 8.39 -10.04
CA ILE A 251 -14.87 8.18 -8.87
C ILE A 251 -13.41 8.04 -9.29
N LEU A 252 -13.14 7.20 -10.29
CA LEU A 252 -11.80 7.01 -10.85
C LEU A 252 -11.23 8.29 -11.47
N GLY A 253 -12.08 9.06 -12.16
CA GLY A 253 -11.70 10.38 -12.67
C GLY A 253 -11.32 11.35 -11.56
N GLY A 254 -12.08 11.37 -10.46
CA GLY A 254 -11.80 12.18 -9.27
C GLY A 254 -10.48 11.81 -8.58
N ILE A 255 -10.25 10.51 -8.38
CA ILE A 255 -8.99 9.96 -7.85
C ILE A 255 -7.81 10.40 -8.71
N THR A 256 -7.90 10.18 -10.03
CA THR A 256 -6.84 10.53 -10.99
C THR A 256 -6.53 12.04 -10.94
N ALA A 257 -7.55 12.89 -10.97
CA ALA A 257 -7.38 14.33 -11.00
C ALA A 257 -6.78 14.89 -9.70
N THR A 258 -7.23 14.40 -8.55
CA THR A 258 -6.86 14.96 -7.25
C THR A 258 -5.68 14.26 -6.58
N GLY A 259 -5.57 12.92 -6.68
CA GLY A 259 -4.46 12.15 -6.13
C GLY A 259 -3.15 12.45 -6.85
N ILE A 260 -3.14 12.29 -8.18
CA ILE A 260 -1.92 12.42 -8.99
C ILE A 260 -1.44 13.87 -9.04
N ILE A 261 -2.31 14.80 -9.45
CA ILE A 261 -1.94 16.20 -9.67
C ILE A 261 -1.97 16.98 -8.36
N GLY A 262 -3.09 16.93 -7.64
CA GLY A 262 -3.28 17.68 -6.39
C GLY A 262 -2.46 17.13 -5.23
N GLY A 263 -2.47 15.82 -5.02
CA GLY A 263 -1.80 15.16 -3.89
C GLY A 263 -0.28 15.23 -3.98
N SER A 264 0.29 15.02 -5.17
CA SER A 264 1.72 15.24 -5.39
C SER A 264 2.12 16.69 -5.13
N TYR A 265 1.30 17.67 -5.54
CA TYR A 265 1.57 19.08 -5.28
C TYR A 265 1.52 19.41 -3.78
N ILE A 266 0.47 18.97 -3.07
CA ILE A 266 0.31 19.21 -1.63
C ILE A 266 1.39 18.50 -0.82
N ALA A 267 1.73 17.26 -1.15
CA ALA A 267 2.80 16.52 -0.48
C ALA A 267 4.16 17.19 -0.66
N ASN A 268 4.46 17.68 -1.86
CA ASN A 268 5.68 18.44 -2.12
C ASN A 268 5.65 19.82 -1.42
N PHE A 269 4.51 20.49 -1.34
CA PHE A 269 4.34 21.74 -0.59
C PHE A 269 4.58 21.54 0.91
N ILE A 270 3.97 20.52 1.51
CA ILE A 270 4.15 20.21 2.94
C ILE A 270 5.61 19.82 3.22
N SER A 271 6.21 19.03 2.33
CA SER A 271 7.62 18.69 2.42
C SER A 271 8.49 19.94 2.45
N LYS A 272 8.30 20.86 1.49
CA LYS A 272 9.11 22.09 1.37
C LYS A 272 8.87 23.10 2.48
N LYS A 273 7.62 23.26 2.93
CA LYS A 273 7.25 24.36 3.83
C LYS A 273 7.34 23.98 5.31
N PHE A 274 7.16 22.70 5.64
CA PHE A 274 7.12 22.24 7.04
C PHE A 274 8.20 21.22 7.37
N LEU A 275 8.43 20.22 6.52
CA LEU A 275 9.41 19.17 6.82
C LEU A 275 10.84 19.65 6.59
N ASP A 276 11.11 20.29 5.46
CA ASP A 276 12.44 20.79 5.09
C ASP A 276 13.01 21.72 6.19
N PRO A 277 12.27 22.72 6.70
CA PRO A 277 12.76 23.56 7.81
C PRO A 277 12.90 22.82 9.15
N MET A 278 12.19 21.70 9.36
CA MET A 278 12.30 20.91 10.60
C MET A 278 13.57 20.06 10.64
N PHE A 279 14.06 19.64 9.47
CA PHE A 279 15.29 18.88 9.32
C PHE A 279 16.52 19.77 9.08
N ASP A 280 16.33 21.09 8.99
CA ASP A 280 17.34 22.07 8.65
C ASP A 280 17.45 23.13 9.76
N LYS A 281 18.52 23.07 10.57
CA LYS A 281 18.83 24.11 11.55
C LYS A 281 19.87 25.12 11.06
N ASP A 282 20.48 24.92 9.88
CA ASP A 282 21.60 25.75 9.42
C ASP A 282 21.31 26.35 8.04
N LYS A 283 20.85 27.61 8.04
CA LYS A 283 20.43 28.42 6.88
C LYS A 283 21.52 28.71 5.82
N HIS A 284 22.66 28.01 5.79
CA HIS A 284 23.84 28.44 5.02
C HIS A 284 24.46 27.45 4.03
N HIS A 285 23.76 26.39 3.59
CA HIS A 285 24.26 25.55 2.50
C HIS A 285 23.28 25.41 1.33
N LYS A 286 23.14 26.48 0.54
CA LYS A 286 22.53 26.44 -0.80
C LYS A 286 23.41 25.80 -1.89
N GLY A 287 24.51 25.13 -1.52
CA GLY A 287 25.38 24.42 -2.45
C GLY A 287 25.69 23.02 -1.93
N HIS A 288 25.39 21.99 -2.71
CA HIS A 288 25.78 20.58 -2.53
C HIS A 288 24.90 19.63 -1.68
N GLY A 289 23.58 19.85 -1.60
CA GLY A 289 22.64 18.88 -1.00
C GLY A 289 21.39 18.59 -1.85
N LYS A 290 21.56 18.22 -3.13
CA LYS A 290 20.41 18.02 -4.06
C LYS A 290 19.48 16.85 -3.67
N SER A 291 19.90 15.87 -2.87
CA SER A 291 19.13 14.65 -2.59
C SER A 291 18.00 14.86 -1.57
N LEU A 292 18.21 15.65 -0.52
CA LEU A 292 17.26 15.82 0.58
C LEU A 292 16.01 16.60 0.16
N TYR A 293 16.19 17.59 -0.72
CA TYR A 293 15.16 18.55 -1.17
C TYR A 293 14.62 18.25 -2.57
N ALA A 294 15.01 17.11 -3.17
CA ALA A 294 14.48 16.70 -4.46
C ALA A 294 12.97 16.42 -4.34
N GLU A 295 12.19 17.11 -5.17
CA GLU A 295 10.76 16.84 -5.30
C GLU A 295 10.54 15.39 -5.75
N ARG A 296 9.51 14.76 -5.21
CA ARG A 296 9.05 13.47 -5.72
C ARG A 296 8.16 13.73 -6.93
N LYS A 297 8.52 13.12 -8.06
CA LYS A 297 7.71 13.16 -9.28
C LYS A 297 6.76 11.96 -9.30
N PRO A 298 5.52 12.10 -9.78
CA PRO A 298 4.63 10.96 -9.97
C PRO A 298 5.27 9.94 -10.93
N GLU A 299 5.32 8.66 -10.55
CA GLU A 299 5.68 7.57 -11.47
C GLU A 299 4.45 7.00 -12.20
N PRO A 300 4.61 6.28 -13.31
CA PRO A 300 3.53 5.48 -13.90
C PRO A 300 2.96 4.43 -12.92
N LEU A 301 3.77 3.87 -12.03
CA LEU A 301 3.27 3.05 -10.91
C LEU A 301 2.46 3.89 -9.90
N ASP A 302 2.70 5.21 -9.87
CA ASP A 302 1.92 6.18 -9.12
C ASP A 302 0.72 6.78 -9.89
N VAL A 303 0.50 6.36 -11.15
CA VAL A 303 -0.54 6.85 -12.09
C VAL A 303 -1.45 5.70 -12.55
N ALA A 304 -0.91 4.48 -12.59
CA ALA A 304 -1.62 3.26 -12.92
C ALA A 304 -2.29 2.74 -11.65
N LEU A 305 -3.42 3.34 -11.30
CA LEU A 305 -4.45 2.78 -10.45
C LEU A 305 -3.84 2.01 -9.27
N HIS A 306 -3.22 2.72 -8.33
CA HIS A 306 -2.56 2.03 -7.23
C HIS A 306 -3.56 1.10 -6.53
N ALA A 307 -3.09 0.05 -5.86
CA ALA A 307 -3.98 -0.89 -5.18
C ALA A 307 -4.94 -0.18 -4.18
N ASP A 308 -4.55 1.00 -3.68
CA ASP A 308 -5.32 1.93 -2.88
C ASP A 308 -6.33 2.80 -3.65
N ASP A 309 -6.13 3.06 -4.94
CA ASP A 309 -7.15 3.66 -5.82
C ASP A 309 -8.24 2.65 -6.18
N ILE A 310 -7.85 1.39 -6.41
CA ILE A 310 -8.78 0.25 -6.57
C ILE A 310 -9.52 0.03 -5.25
N ALA A 311 -8.81 0.16 -4.13
CA ALA A 311 -9.39 0.05 -2.81
C ALA A 311 -10.48 1.10 -2.58
N THR A 312 -10.13 2.36 -2.86
CA THR A 312 -11.01 3.51 -2.73
C THR A 312 -12.17 3.36 -3.70
N ALA A 313 -11.90 3.21 -5.00
CA ALA A 313 -12.94 3.07 -6.00
C ALA A 313 -13.87 1.89 -5.74
N GLY A 314 -13.34 0.79 -5.22
CA GLY A 314 -14.13 -0.40 -5.01
C GLY A 314 -14.88 -0.43 -3.67
N VAL A 315 -14.32 0.07 -2.57
CA VAL A 315 -15.09 0.36 -1.34
C VAL A 315 -16.21 1.34 -1.65
N LEU A 316 -15.89 2.39 -2.42
CA LEU A 316 -16.82 3.45 -2.80
C LEU A 316 -17.77 3.07 -3.94
N SER A 317 -17.57 1.91 -4.57
CA SER A 317 -18.53 1.29 -5.50
C SER A 317 -19.35 0.15 -4.87
N GLY A 318 -19.09 -0.16 -3.58
CA GLY A 318 -19.90 -1.10 -2.80
C GLY A 318 -19.34 -2.52 -2.73
N PHE A 319 -18.16 -2.78 -3.31
CA PHE A 319 -17.52 -4.08 -3.25
C PHE A 319 -16.98 -4.36 -1.84
N LYS A 320 -17.60 -5.32 -1.15
CA LYS A 320 -17.32 -5.66 0.25
C LYS A 320 -16.05 -6.48 0.42
N TRP A 321 -15.60 -7.20 -0.59
CA TRP A 321 -14.36 -7.98 -0.53
C TRP A 321 -13.09 -7.12 -0.41
N ILE A 322 -13.18 -5.82 -0.74
CA ILE A 322 -12.02 -4.94 -0.78
C ILE A 322 -11.62 -4.48 0.61
N GLU A 323 -12.58 -4.21 1.47
CA GLU A 323 -12.32 -3.77 2.84
C GLU A 323 -11.37 -4.73 3.60
N PRO A 324 -11.58 -6.06 3.61
CA PRO A 324 -10.62 -6.98 4.21
C PRO A 324 -9.28 -7.06 3.47
N ALA A 325 -9.20 -6.67 2.20
CA ALA A 325 -7.95 -6.62 1.43
C ALA A 325 -7.15 -5.31 1.61
N LEU A 326 -7.71 -4.28 2.24
CA LEU A 326 -7.00 -3.01 2.49
C LEU A 326 -5.61 -3.17 3.14
N PRO A 327 -5.40 -4.05 4.14
CA PRO A 327 -4.09 -4.23 4.76
C PRO A 327 -2.98 -4.63 3.79
N ILE A 328 -3.31 -5.48 2.81
CA ILE A 328 -2.34 -5.91 1.80
C ILE A 328 -2.14 -4.84 0.72
N MET A 329 -3.18 -4.07 0.41
CA MET A 329 -3.10 -2.96 -0.54
C MET A 329 -2.19 -1.84 -0.03
N TYR A 330 -2.29 -1.48 1.26
CA TYR A 330 -1.45 -0.45 1.89
C TYR A 330 -0.06 -0.94 2.34
N LEU A 331 0.23 -2.24 2.25
CA LEU A 331 1.52 -2.81 2.65
C LEU A 331 2.69 -2.17 1.88
N ILE A 332 2.52 -1.96 0.57
CA ILE A 332 3.56 -1.38 -0.30
C ILE A 332 3.81 0.08 0.07
N SER A 333 2.75 0.85 0.34
CA SER A 333 2.84 2.25 0.76
C SER A 333 3.60 2.37 2.09
N GLY A 334 3.31 1.49 3.05
CA GLY A 334 4.07 1.37 4.30
C GLY A 334 5.53 1.01 4.07
N TYR A 335 5.82 0.03 3.24
CA TYR A 335 7.18 -0.37 2.93
C TYR A 335 7.99 0.74 2.23
N ARG A 336 7.42 1.43 1.22
CA ARG A 336 8.08 2.55 0.52
C ARG A 336 8.40 3.68 1.49
N ALA A 337 7.45 4.02 2.37
CA ALA A 337 7.69 4.98 3.45
C ALA A 337 8.83 4.53 4.38
N GLY A 338 8.85 3.25 4.76
CA GLY A 338 9.89 2.68 5.62
C GLY A 338 11.27 2.58 4.98
N THR A 339 11.36 2.47 3.66
CA THR A 339 12.66 2.51 2.96
C THR A 339 13.13 3.93 2.65
N GLY A 340 12.24 4.92 2.72
CA GLY A 340 12.52 6.30 2.33
C GLY A 340 12.74 6.43 0.82
N TYR A 341 12.02 5.62 0.04
CA TYR A 341 12.12 5.58 -1.42
C TYR A 341 11.92 6.97 -2.04
N ARG A 342 12.80 7.42 -2.96
CA ARG A 342 12.61 8.68 -3.72
C ARG A 342 13.07 8.52 -5.17
N ASN A 343 12.20 8.89 -6.10
CA ASN A 343 12.37 8.66 -7.56
C ASN A 343 13.59 9.38 -8.16
N ASN A 344 14.11 10.41 -7.49
CA ASN A 344 15.29 11.17 -7.93
C ASN A 344 16.60 10.69 -7.31
N ASN A 345 16.56 9.70 -6.43
CA ASN A 345 17.77 9.17 -5.82
C ASN A 345 18.39 8.12 -6.76
N LYS A 346 19.17 8.60 -7.74
CA LYS A 346 20.03 7.75 -8.59
C LYS A 346 21.06 6.96 -7.76
N ASP A 347 21.16 7.22 -6.46
CA ASP A 347 22.13 6.61 -5.56
C ASP A 347 21.73 5.24 -4.98
N HIS A 348 20.58 4.68 -5.35
CA HIS A 348 20.36 3.22 -5.16
C HIS A 348 21.39 2.36 -5.92
N HIS A 349 22.19 2.95 -6.82
CA HIS A 349 23.31 2.30 -7.50
C HIS A 349 24.70 2.90 -7.16
N ARG A 350 24.83 3.93 -6.32
CA ARG A 350 26.12 4.64 -6.12
C ARG A 350 26.58 4.86 -4.67
N HIS A 351 25.77 4.60 -3.65
CA HIS A 351 26.27 4.67 -2.28
C HIS A 351 27.22 3.52 -1.88
N ALA A 352 27.31 2.46 -2.69
CA ALA A 352 28.27 1.37 -2.52
C ALA A 352 29.74 1.81 -2.74
N SER A 353 30.01 2.81 -3.59
CA SER A 353 31.38 3.15 -4.00
C SER A 353 32.08 4.16 -3.11
N HIS A 354 31.35 4.97 -2.32
CA HIS A 354 31.97 5.98 -1.46
C HIS A 354 32.24 5.54 -0.03
N HIS A 355 31.48 4.57 0.51
CA HIS A 355 31.72 4.09 1.87
C HIS A 355 32.84 3.03 1.94
N SER A 356 33.01 2.21 0.88
CA SER A 356 34.15 1.27 0.77
C SER A 356 35.48 2.00 0.63
N ASN A 357 35.53 3.05 -0.20
CA ASN A 357 36.74 3.87 -0.40
C ASN A 357 37.18 4.65 0.86
N ARG A 358 36.28 4.90 1.82
CA ARG A 358 36.63 5.60 3.08
C ARG A 358 37.20 4.65 4.13
N ILE A 359 36.76 3.39 4.14
CA ILE A 359 37.29 2.34 5.02
C ILE A 359 38.63 1.81 4.48
N GLU A 360 38.80 1.75 3.16
CA GLU A 360 40.05 1.32 2.53
C GLU A 360 41.16 2.38 2.64
N LYS A 361 40.83 3.67 2.52
CA LYS A 361 41.79 4.77 2.78
C LYS A 361 42.14 5.00 4.25
N GLN A 362 41.32 4.53 5.19
CA GLN A 362 41.68 4.57 6.62
C GLN A 362 42.54 3.37 7.05
N LYS A 363 42.55 2.27 6.28
CA LYS A 363 43.44 1.12 6.54
C LYS A 363 44.84 1.29 5.94
N THR A 364 45.03 2.16 4.95
CA THR A 364 46.34 2.42 4.32
C THR A 364 47.13 3.57 4.93
N CYS A 365 46.59 4.27 5.93
CA CYS A 365 47.28 5.33 6.67
C CYS A 365 47.39 4.99 8.16
N ALA A 366 48.10 3.91 8.48
CA ALA A 366 48.64 3.66 9.82
C ALA A 366 50.16 3.44 9.68
N PRO A 367 51.01 4.16 10.43
CA PRO A 367 52.46 4.08 10.27
C PRO A 367 52.97 2.79 10.92
N HIS A 368 53.42 1.84 10.09
CA HIS A 368 54.16 0.68 10.58
C HIS A 368 55.62 1.07 10.86
N MET A 369 55.90 1.31 12.13
CA MET A 369 57.20 1.12 12.76
C MET A 369 57.60 -0.37 12.63
N ASN A 370 58.78 -0.67 12.06
CA ASN A 370 59.82 -1.47 12.73
C ASN A 370 61.02 -1.79 11.81
N MET A 371 62.20 -1.38 12.31
CA MET A 371 63.52 -2.04 12.30
C MET A 371 63.73 -3.27 11.39
N THR A 372 64.76 -3.22 10.52
CA THR A 372 65.85 -4.24 10.53
C THR A 372 67.14 -3.73 9.85
N VAL A 373 68.21 -3.69 10.66
CA VAL A 373 69.64 -4.02 10.45
C VAL A 373 70.29 -3.93 9.05
N THR A 374 71.44 -3.23 9.09
CA THR A 374 72.56 -3.05 8.16
C THR A 374 73.15 -4.31 7.50
N ARG A 375 73.53 -4.20 6.22
CA ARG A 375 74.80 -4.75 5.69
C ARG A 375 75.35 -3.96 4.50
N LYS A 376 76.60 -3.53 4.70
CA LYS A 376 77.60 -2.89 3.85
C LYS A 376 77.69 -3.38 2.38
N ASN A 377 78.03 -2.39 1.53
CA ASN A 377 79.19 -2.33 0.61
C ASN A 377 79.08 -2.67 -0.89
N ILE A 378 79.71 -1.76 -1.65
CA ILE A 378 80.54 -1.92 -2.86
C ILE A 378 79.86 -1.76 -4.24
N SER A 379 79.91 -0.50 -4.70
CA SER A 379 80.61 0.02 -5.89
C SER A 379 80.30 -0.44 -7.33
N LYS A 380 80.45 0.56 -8.22
CA LYS A 380 80.87 0.56 -9.63
C LYS A 380 79.75 0.59 -10.69
N VAL A 381 79.54 1.76 -11.31
CA VAL A 381 80.19 2.29 -12.55
C VAL A 381 79.54 1.66 -13.79
N TYR A 382 78.75 2.45 -14.53
CA TYR A 382 78.90 2.73 -15.97
C TYR A 382 77.63 3.44 -16.53
N ARG A 383 77.78 4.71 -16.92
CA ARG A 383 77.12 5.30 -18.10
C ARG A 383 78.11 5.13 -19.27
N PRO A 384 77.70 4.96 -20.54
CA PRO A 384 77.34 6.15 -21.33
C PRO A 384 76.36 5.98 -22.52
N PHE A 385 75.80 7.12 -22.95
CA PHE A 385 75.56 7.62 -24.33
C PHE A 385 74.78 6.82 -25.39
N PHE A 386 73.71 7.44 -25.93
CA PHE A 386 73.48 7.99 -27.31
C PHE A 386 71.97 8.26 -27.46
N SER A 387 71.47 9.50 -27.52
CA SER A 387 71.40 10.45 -28.65
C SER A 387 70.25 10.20 -29.66
N SER A 388 69.41 11.25 -29.75
CA SER A 388 68.74 11.84 -30.93
C SER A 388 67.54 11.18 -31.62
N ASN A 389 66.47 11.98 -31.63
CA ASN A 389 65.79 12.58 -32.80
C ASN A 389 64.38 12.12 -33.20
N SER A 390 63.45 13.08 -33.00
CA SER A 390 62.54 13.72 -33.98
C SER A 390 61.61 12.88 -34.87
N ASN A 391 60.31 13.12 -34.72
CA ASN A 391 59.38 13.71 -35.72
C ASN A 391 57.93 13.43 -35.25
N LYS A 392 57.10 14.42 -34.91
CA LYS A 392 56.35 15.36 -35.78
C LYS A 392 55.63 14.68 -36.95
N ALA A 393 54.31 14.57 -36.83
CA ALA A 393 53.36 15.30 -37.66
C ALA A 393 52.20 15.76 -36.77
#